data_AF-A0A077Z4S2-F1
#
_entry.id   AF-A0A077Z4S2-F1
#
_cell.length_a   1.000
_cell.length_b   1.000
_cell.length_c   1.000
_cell.angle_alpha   90.00
_cell.angle_beta   90.00
_cell.angle_gamma   90.00
#
_symmetry.space_group_name_H-M   'P 1'
#
loop_
_entity.id
_entity.type
_entity.pdbx_description
1 polymer ?
#
loop_
_entity_poly.entity_id
_entity_poly.type
_entity_poly.pdbx_seq_one_letter_code
_entity_poly.pdbx_strand_id
1 'polypeptide(L)'
;MNPVCIQNGNILPEAQLLVHEINHMVATYKSLVQLVGTHLDTVHLREDLLHLKDQCLKTCDSAKNCILPQLKSETREPCHSSEFTKHANQFIGSVNLFIIEMRRYQSLCDEFVNSFDSRALPSVEGCSAATHTSRQLSTSDSSSQNCNDSEREKFAR
;
A
#
# COMPACT_ATOMS: atom_id res chain seq x y z
N MET A 1 -28.80 -15.51 -10.43
CA MET A 1 -28.05 -15.63 -9.16
C MET A 1 -28.86 -14.91 -8.09
N ASN A 2 -29.40 -15.65 -7.11
CA ASN A 2 -30.18 -15.10 -6.01
C ASN A 2 -29.22 -14.72 -4.86
N PRO A 3 -29.17 -13.46 -4.39
CA PRO A 3 -28.58 -13.19 -3.09
C PRO A 3 -29.61 -13.56 -2.02
N VAL A 4 -29.49 -14.79 -1.50
CA VAL A 4 -30.23 -15.29 -0.34
C VAL A 4 -29.47 -14.90 0.91
N CYS A 5 -29.68 -13.68 1.39
CA CYS A 5 -29.36 -13.28 2.77
C CYS A 5 -30.47 -12.36 3.31
N ILE A 6 -31.74 -12.75 3.17
CA ILE A 6 -32.85 -12.07 3.85
C ILE A 6 -33.80 -13.14 4.38
N GLN A 7 -33.39 -13.78 5.47
CA GLN A 7 -34.30 -14.48 6.36
C GLN A 7 -33.91 -14.08 7.79
N ASN A 8 -34.79 -13.27 8.42
CA ASN A 8 -34.89 -13.04 9.85
C ASN A 8 -33.78 -12.22 10.53
N GLY A 9 -33.95 -10.89 10.57
CA GLY A 9 -33.53 -10.01 11.69
C GLY A 9 -32.04 -9.91 12.07
N ASN A 10 -31.15 -10.71 11.50
CA ASN A 10 -29.77 -10.91 11.98
C ASN A 10 -28.69 -10.42 11.01
N ILE A 11 -29.06 -9.62 10.00
CA ILE A 11 -28.11 -9.17 8.97
C ILE A 11 -27.14 -8.10 9.53
N LEU A 12 -27.55 -7.39 10.58
CA LEU A 12 -26.72 -6.37 11.23
C LEU A 12 -25.45 -6.97 11.87
N PRO A 13 -25.51 -8.05 12.69
CA PRO A 13 -24.33 -8.77 13.16
C PRO A 13 -23.39 -9.26 12.06
N GLU A 14 -23.93 -9.85 10.98
CA GLU A 14 -23.11 -10.38 9.89
C GLU A 14 -22.37 -9.26 9.14
N ALA A 15 -23.09 -8.19 8.79
CA ALA A 15 -22.48 -7.02 8.14
C ALA A 15 -21.41 -6.37 9.04
N GLN A 16 -21.64 -6.29 10.36
CA GLN A 16 -20.68 -5.79 11.32
C GLN A 16 -19.39 -6.63 11.35
N LEU A 17 -19.52 -7.96 11.37
CA LEU A 17 -18.38 -8.88 11.35
C LEU A 17 -17.56 -8.73 10.08
N LEU A 18 -18.23 -8.68 8.92
CA LEU A 18 -17.55 -8.50 7.63
C LEU A 18 -16.83 -7.15 7.55
N VAL A 19 -17.44 -6.06 8.02
CA VAL A 19 -16.80 -4.74 8.07
C VAL A 19 -15.60 -4.73 9.03
N HIS A 20 -15.69 -5.43 10.16
CA HIS A 20 -14.57 -5.58 11.08
C HIS A 20 -13.40 -6.34 10.44
N GLU A 21 -13.69 -7.45 9.75
CA GLU A 21 -12.70 -8.26 9.04
C GLU A 21 -12.01 -7.46 7.92
N ILE A 22 -12.79 -6.71 7.12
CA ILE A 22 -12.24 -5.81 6.09
C ILE A 22 -11.32 -4.77 6.73
N ASN A 23 -11.72 -4.14 7.84
CA ASN A 23 -10.86 -3.16 8.52
C ASN A 23 -9.55 -3.78 9.01
N HIS A 24 -9.59 -4.99 9.56
CA HIS A 24 -8.39 -5.72 9.95
C HIS A 24 -7.47 -5.97 8.75
N MET A 25 -8.01 -6.51 7.65
CA MET A 25 -7.24 -6.76 6.43
C MET A 25 -6.67 -5.49 5.82
N VAL A 26 -7.43 -4.39 5.79
CA VAL A 26 -6.95 -3.09 5.30
C VAL A 26 -5.81 -2.55 6.16
N ALA A 27 -5.89 -2.70 7.48
CA ALA A 27 -4.82 -2.31 8.39
C ALA A 27 -3.55 -3.14 8.14
N THR A 28 -3.69 -4.47 8.04
CA THR A 28 -2.57 -5.37 7.71
C THR A 28 -1.97 -5.04 6.34
N TYR A 29 -2.81 -4.81 5.32
CA TYR A 29 -2.37 -4.49 3.96
C TYR A 29 -1.58 -3.20 3.96
N LYS A 30 -2.09 -2.15 4.61
CA LYS A 30 -1.39 -0.87 4.78
C LYS A 30 -0.02 -1.04 5.43
N SER A 31 0.07 -1.82 6.51
CA SER A 31 1.33 -2.11 7.20
C SER A 31 2.33 -2.82 6.29
N LEU A 32 1.90 -3.80 5.49
CA LEU A 32 2.78 -4.49 4.54
C LEU A 32 3.22 -3.57 3.40
N VAL A 33 2.32 -2.74 2.85
CA VAL A 33 2.68 -1.77 1.78
C VAL A 33 3.71 -0.74 2.28
N GLN A 34 3.77 -0.42 3.58
CA GLN A 34 4.82 0.45 4.14
C GLN A 34 6.23 -0.15 4.06
N LEU A 35 6.35 -1.47 3.91
CA LEU A 35 7.64 -2.16 3.84
C LEU A 35 8.16 -2.28 2.40
N VAL A 36 7.32 -2.05 1.39
CA VAL A 36 7.71 -2.08 -0.02
C VAL A 36 8.72 -0.97 -0.29
N GLY A 37 9.82 -1.30 -0.97
CA GLY A 37 10.96 -0.40 -1.17
C GLY A 37 11.98 -0.34 -0.03
N THR A 38 11.74 -1.04 1.09
CA THR A 38 12.67 -1.12 2.22
C THR A 38 13.54 -2.38 2.15
N HIS A 39 14.48 -2.54 3.09
CA HIS A 39 15.26 -3.79 3.24
C HIS A 39 14.40 -5.01 3.64
N LEU A 40 13.13 -4.80 4.02
CA LEU A 40 12.15 -5.85 4.33
C LEU A 40 11.26 -6.20 3.13
N ASP A 41 11.43 -5.55 1.98
CA ASP A 41 10.71 -5.87 0.75
C ASP A 41 11.22 -7.20 0.18
N THR A 42 10.48 -8.27 0.43
CA THR A 42 10.81 -9.63 0.01
C THR A 42 9.74 -10.19 -0.91
N VAL A 43 10.08 -11.24 -1.67
CA VAL A 43 9.10 -11.96 -2.52
C VAL A 43 7.91 -12.44 -1.68
N HIS A 44 8.16 -13.02 -0.51
CA HIS A 44 7.11 -13.47 0.42
C HIS A 44 6.18 -12.33 0.85
N LEU A 45 6.73 -11.14 1.17
CA LEU A 45 5.91 -9.96 1.49
C LEU A 45 5.01 -9.54 0.33
N ARG A 46 5.52 -9.63 -0.91
CA ARG A 46 4.74 -9.30 -2.12
C ARG A 46 3.65 -10.34 -2.38
N GLU A 47 3.94 -11.61 -2.15
CA GLU A 47 2.94 -12.68 -2.20
C GLU A 47 1.87 -12.48 -1.13
N ASP A 48 2.24 -12.15 0.11
CA ASP A 48 1.29 -11.85 1.20
C ASP A 48 0.36 -10.68 0.84
N LEU A 49 0.89 -9.63 0.22
CA LEU A 49 0.09 -8.51 -0.30
C LEU A 49 -0.91 -8.98 -1.36
N LEU A 50 -0.52 -9.86 -2.29
CA LEU A 50 -1.43 -10.39 -3.31
C LEU A 50 -2.52 -11.27 -2.71
N HIS A 51 -2.18 -12.15 -1.76
CA HIS A 51 -3.14 -12.99 -1.05
C HIS A 51 -4.14 -12.17 -0.24
N LEU A 52 -3.63 -11.21 0.53
CA LEU A 52 -4.47 -10.32 1.35
C LEU A 52 -5.38 -9.46 0.48
N LYS A 53 -4.91 -9.05 -0.71
CA LYS A 53 -5.74 -8.33 -1.68
C LYS A 53 -6.93 -9.19 -2.14
N ASP A 54 -6.67 -10.41 -2.58
CA ASP A 54 -7.71 -11.34 -3.04
C ASP A 54 -8.71 -11.67 -1.94
N GLN A 55 -8.23 -11.94 -0.72
CA GLN A 55 -9.08 -12.17 0.44
C GLN A 55 -9.96 -10.95 0.75
N CYS A 56 -9.38 -9.76 0.77
CA CYS A 56 -10.13 -8.54 1.06
C CYS A 56 -11.20 -8.24 -0.01
N LEU A 57 -10.93 -8.51 -1.29
CA LEU A 57 -11.92 -8.35 -2.36
C LEU A 57 -13.11 -9.32 -2.18
N LYS A 58 -12.83 -10.59 -1.84
CA LYS A 58 -13.88 -11.59 -1.57
C LYS A 58 -14.75 -11.22 -0.36
N THR A 59 -14.15 -10.71 0.71
CA THR A 59 -14.90 -10.25 1.89
C THR A 59 -15.68 -8.97 1.60
N CYS A 60 -15.12 -8.04 0.82
CA CYS A 60 -15.86 -6.86 0.32
C CYS A 60 -17.08 -7.25 -0.52
N ASP A 61 -16.96 -8.24 -1.39
CA ASP A 61 -18.09 -8.75 -2.17
C ASP A 61 -19.17 -9.39 -1.29
N SER A 62 -18.75 -10.13 -0.24
CA SER A 62 -19.67 -10.69 0.76
C SER A 62 -20.40 -9.58 1.52
N ALA A 63 -19.67 -8.58 2.03
CA ALA A 63 -20.23 -7.43 2.73
C ALA A 63 -21.21 -6.64 1.84
N LYS A 64 -20.85 -6.41 0.58
CA LYS A 64 -21.69 -5.75 -0.42
C LYS A 64 -23.02 -6.50 -0.60
N ASN A 65 -22.99 -7.82 -0.66
CA ASN A 65 -24.19 -8.64 -0.82
C ASN A 65 -25.10 -8.62 0.42
N CYS A 66 -24.56 -8.37 1.62
CA CYS A 66 -25.34 -8.20 2.85
C CYS A 66 -25.87 -6.76 3.02
N ILE A 67 -25.09 -5.75 2.67
CA ILE A 67 -25.37 -4.33 2.92
C ILE A 67 -26.27 -3.72 1.83
N LEU A 68 -25.97 -3.92 0.54
CA LEU A 68 -26.70 -3.24 -0.54
C LEU A 68 -28.20 -3.54 -0.57
N PRO A 69 -28.69 -4.78 -0.31
CA PRO A 69 -30.12 -5.04 -0.26
C PRO A 69 -30.83 -4.25 0.84
N GLN A 70 -30.19 -4.09 2.00
CA GLN A 70 -30.75 -3.39 3.15
C GLN A 70 -30.80 -1.86 2.94
N LEU A 71 -29.78 -1.27 2.31
CA LEU A 71 -29.81 0.15 1.92
C LEU A 71 -30.98 0.47 0.99
N LYS A 72 -31.27 -0.44 0.05
CA LYS A 72 -32.40 -0.30 -0.89
C LYS A 72 -33.75 -0.40 -0.18
N SER A 73 -33.86 -1.20 0.88
CA SER A 73 -35.10 -1.29 1.68
C SER A 73 -35.27 -0.10 2.63
N GLU A 74 -34.20 0.41 3.21
CA GLU A 74 -34.21 1.52 4.18
C GLU A 74 -34.69 2.84 3.54
N THR A 75 -34.45 3.01 2.25
CA THR A 75 -34.98 4.15 1.47
C THR A 75 -36.52 4.19 1.47
N ARG A 76 -37.21 3.09 1.82
CA ARG A 76 -38.68 3.01 1.81
C ARG A 76 -39.32 3.24 3.18
N GLU A 77 -38.63 2.98 4.29
CA GLU A 77 -39.18 3.08 5.66
C GLU A 77 -38.12 3.63 6.64
N PRO A 78 -38.09 4.94 6.91
CA PRO A 78 -36.96 5.62 7.57
C PRO A 78 -36.78 5.36 9.08
N CYS A 79 -37.57 4.50 9.72
CA CYS A 79 -37.72 4.47 11.18
C CYS A 79 -36.64 3.68 11.96
N HIS A 80 -35.73 2.95 11.31
CA HIS A 80 -34.65 2.18 11.96
C HIS A 80 -33.24 2.54 11.46
N SER A 81 -33.11 3.74 10.89
CA SER A 81 -32.08 4.01 9.89
C SER A 81 -30.67 4.31 10.41
N SER A 82 -30.49 4.64 11.69
CA SER A 82 -29.21 5.22 12.13
C SER A 82 -28.07 4.19 12.24
N GLU A 83 -28.32 3.02 12.82
CA GLU A 83 -27.27 2.01 13.07
C GLU A 83 -26.82 1.33 11.78
N PHE A 84 -27.77 0.89 10.95
CA PHE A 84 -27.44 0.24 9.70
C PHE A 84 -26.74 1.21 8.74
N THR A 85 -27.24 2.44 8.60
CA THR A 85 -26.56 3.50 7.83
C THR A 85 -25.14 3.75 8.34
N LYS A 86 -24.90 3.72 9.66
CA LYS A 86 -23.54 3.82 10.23
C LYS A 86 -22.63 2.69 9.75
N HIS A 87 -23.09 1.45 9.74
CA HIS A 87 -22.29 0.31 9.24
C HIS A 87 -22.06 0.35 7.74
N ALA A 88 -23.06 0.79 6.96
CA ALA A 88 -22.89 1.01 5.53
C ALA A 88 -21.83 2.09 5.23
N ASN A 89 -21.84 3.19 5.98
CA ASN A 89 -20.82 4.23 5.87
C ASN A 89 -19.43 3.73 6.28
N GLN A 90 -19.34 2.91 7.33
CA GLN A 90 -18.09 2.25 7.71
C GLN A 90 -17.56 1.35 6.59
N PHE A 91 -18.42 0.52 6.00
CA PHE A 91 -18.07 -0.32 4.85
C PHE A 91 -17.52 0.50 3.68
N ILE A 92 -18.22 1.56 3.28
CA ILE A 92 -17.77 2.47 2.22
C ILE A 92 -16.40 3.08 2.54
N GLY A 93 -16.21 3.51 3.80
CA GLY A 93 -14.92 4.03 4.28
C GLY A 93 -13.80 3.00 4.18
N SER A 94 -14.03 1.77 4.62
CA SER A 94 -13.06 0.68 4.56
C SER A 94 -12.67 0.32 3.12
N VAL A 95 -13.64 0.25 2.20
CA VAL A 95 -13.39 0.00 0.77
C VAL A 95 -12.57 1.14 0.15
N ASN A 96 -12.89 2.38 0.46
CA ASN A 96 -12.14 3.53 -0.05
C ASN A 96 -10.68 3.53 0.42
N LEU A 97 -10.45 3.26 1.71
CA LEU A 97 -9.09 3.11 2.25
C LEU A 97 -8.34 1.97 1.57
N PHE A 98 -8.99 0.84 1.34
CA PHE A 98 -8.38 -0.29 0.64
C PHE A 98 -7.95 0.07 -0.80
N ILE A 99 -8.81 0.77 -1.55
CA ILE A 99 -8.51 1.24 -2.90
C ILE A 99 -7.30 2.19 -2.90
N ILE A 100 -7.21 3.10 -1.93
CA ILE A 100 -6.08 4.02 -1.79
C ILE A 100 -4.78 3.24 -1.58
N GLU A 101 -4.79 2.25 -0.68
CA GLU A 101 -3.59 1.45 -0.39
C GLU A 101 -3.21 0.54 -1.57
N MET A 102 -4.17 -0.04 -2.30
CA MET A 102 -3.88 -0.79 -3.52
C MET A 102 -3.22 0.08 -4.59
N ARG A 103 -3.67 1.34 -4.76
CA ARG A 103 -3.03 2.30 -5.67
C ARG A 103 -1.62 2.66 -5.20
N ARG A 104 -1.44 2.89 -3.89
CA ARG A 104 -0.12 3.14 -3.30
C ARG A 104 0.84 1.97 -3.57
N TYR A 105 0.39 0.74 -3.36
CA TYR A 105 1.17 -0.45 -3.67
C TYR A 105 1.57 -0.54 -5.15
N GLN A 106 0.64 -0.27 -6.07
CA GLN A 106 0.93 -0.27 -7.50
C GLN A 106 1.99 0.78 -7.85
N SER A 107 1.87 2.01 -7.35
CA SER A 107 2.85 3.06 -7.60
C SER A 107 4.24 2.70 -7.08
N LEU A 108 4.34 2.08 -5.89
CA LEU A 108 5.61 1.60 -5.35
C LEU A 108 6.19 0.46 -6.19
N CYS A 109 5.36 -0.43 -6.74
CA CYS A 109 5.82 -1.46 -7.66
C CYS A 109 6.42 -0.83 -8.92
N ASP A 110 5.75 0.15 -9.52
CA ASP A 110 6.23 0.82 -10.73
C ASP A 110 7.56 1.57 -10.48
N GLU A 111 7.75 2.13 -9.27
CA GLU A 111 8.98 2.80 -8.85
C GLU A 111 10.13 1.80 -8.60
N PHE A 112 9.88 0.72 -7.86
CA PHE A 112 10.92 -0.22 -7.43
C PHE A 112 11.20 -1.37 -8.41
N VAL A 113 10.36 -1.58 -9.43
CA VAL A 113 10.67 -2.52 -10.54
C VAL A 113 11.96 -2.11 -11.26
N ASN A 114 12.33 -0.82 -11.24
CA ASN A 114 13.60 -0.32 -11.80
C ASN A 114 14.79 -0.37 -10.84
N SER A 115 14.58 -0.58 -9.54
CA SER A 115 15.64 -0.55 -8.53
C SER A 115 16.37 -1.88 -8.35
N PHE A 116 15.77 -3.01 -8.77
CA PHE A 116 16.42 -4.32 -8.69
C PHE A 116 17.43 -4.57 -9.82
N ASP A 117 17.26 -3.95 -10.99
CA ASP A 117 18.24 -4.05 -12.09
C ASP A 117 19.45 -3.12 -11.92
N SER A 118 19.29 -1.99 -11.22
CA SER A 118 20.36 -0.98 -11.13
C SER A 118 21.41 -1.25 -10.04
N ARG A 119 21.35 -2.41 -9.36
CA ARG A 119 22.30 -2.77 -8.29
C ARG A 119 23.23 -3.92 -8.67
N ALA A 120 23.50 -4.10 -9.97
CA ALA A 120 24.66 -4.86 -10.43
C ALA A 120 25.92 -4.27 -9.79
N LEU A 121 26.50 -5.01 -8.83
CA LEU A 121 27.77 -4.68 -8.21
C LEU A 121 28.80 -4.40 -9.31
N PRO A 122 29.73 -3.44 -9.13
CA PRO A 122 30.92 -3.40 -9.97
C PRO A 122 31.63 -4.75 -9.79
N SER A 123 31.68 -5.52 -10.88
CA SER A 123 32.46 -6.75 -10.96
C SER A 123 33.90 -6.42 -10.58
N VAL A 124 34.35 -6.94 -9.43
CA VAL A 124 35.76 -6.99 -9.08
C VAL A 124 36.34 -8.17 -9.86
N GLU A 125 36.59 -7.95 -11.15
CA GLU A 125 37.30 -8.89 -12.01
C GLU A 125 38.73 -8.39 -12.26
N GLY A 126 39.71 -9.24 -11.91
CA GLY A 126 40.90 -9.38 -12.77
C GLY A 126 42.25 -8.96 -12.18
N CYS A 127 42.96 -9.97 -11.68
CA CYS A 127 44.40 -10.07 -11.43
C CYS A 127 45.36 -9.35 -12.40
N SER A 128 46.43 -8.77 -11.82
CA SER A 128 47.86 -8.87 -12.18
C SER A 128 48.33 -8.68 -13.64
N ALA A 129 49.13 -7.64 -13.90
CA ALA A 129 50.55 -7.74 -14.34
C ALA A 129 51.16 -6.37 -14.75
N ALA A 130 52.47 -6.24 -14.48
CA ALA A 130 53.42 -5.14 -14.71
C ALA A 130 53.31 -4.42 -16.08
N THR A 131 53.75 -3.17 -16.29
CA THR A 131 55.17 -2.72 -16.32
C THR A 131 55.22 -1.23 -16.72
N HIS A 132 55.85 -0.38 -15.90
CA HIS A 132 56.63 0.85 -16.19
C HIS A 132 56.14 1.91 -17.21
N THR A 133 55.99 3.17 -16.77
CA THR A 133 56.91 4.29 -17.12
C THR A 133 56.56 5.58 -16.37
N SER A 134 57.62 6.30 -16.00
CA SER A 134 57.68 7.45 -15.10
C SER A 134 57.73 8.79 -15.86
N ARG A 135 57.10 9.84 -15.33
CA ARG A 135 57.60 11.24 -15.27
C ARG A 135 56.61 12.13 -14.50
N GLN A 136 57.03 12.65 -13.34
CA GLN A 136 57.34 14.08 -13.08
C GLN A 136 56.09 15.00 -13.15
N LEU A 137 55.74 15.85 -12.19
CA LEU A 137 56.49 16.57 -11.15
C LEU A 137 55.50 17.20 -10.14
N SER A 138 55.93 17.30 -8.89
CA SER A 138 55.56 18.12 -7.71
C SER A 138 54.75 19.43 -7.95
N THR A 139 54.01 20.10 -7.04
CA THR A 139 53.65 20.04 -5.61
C THR A 139 52.77 21.28 -5.33
N SER A 140 52.08 21.30 -4.17
CA SER A 140 51.63 22.48 -3.39
C SER A 140 50.22 23.02 -3.69
N ASP A 141 49.40 23.47 -2.75
CA ASP A 141 49.19 23.22 -1.31
C ASP A 141 47.89 23.97 -0.96
N SER A 142 47.06 23.39 -0.08
CA SER A 142 46.15 24.06 0.88
C SER A 142 45.25 25.24 0.45
N SER A 143 43.92 25.05 0.54
CA SER A 143 43.02 25.79 1.47
C SER A 143 41.53 25.48 1.27
N SER A 144 40.83 25.57 2.40
CA SER A 144 39.52 25.02 2.79
C SER A 144 38.32 25.98 2.64
N GLN A 145 37.12 25.44 2.90
CA GLN A 145 35.81 26.11 3.12
C GLN A 145 35.07 26.55 1.84
N ASN A 146 33.76 26.36 1.67
CA ASN A 146 32.69 26.44 2.67
C ASN A 146 31.39 25.78 2.13
N CYS A 147 30.58 25.25 3.04
CA CYS A 147 29.20 24.82 2.82
C CYS A 147 28.30 26.00 2.40
N ASN A 148 27.15 25.74 1.75
CA ASN A 148 25.89 26.41 2.07
C ASN A 148 24.67 25.72 1.40
N ASP A 149 23.75 25.31 2.27
CA ASP A 149 22.31 25.14 2.07
C ASP A 149 21.65 26.39 1.49
N SER A 150 20.75 26.24 0.52
CA SER A 150 19.53 27.05 0.33
C SER A 150 18.78 26.57 -0.90
N GLU A 151 17.51 26.21 -0.74
CA GLU A 151 16.34 26.66 -1.53
C GLU A 151 15.11 25.80 -1.12
N ARG A 152 14.52 26.13 0.04
CA ARG A 152 13.23 25.62 0.52
C ARG A 152 12.30 26.79 0.82
N GLU A 153 11.55 27.22 -0.18
CA GLU A 153 10.28 27.96 -0.09
C GLU A 153 9.83 28.13 -1.54
N LYS A 154 8.63 27.73 -1.98
CA LYS A 154 7.42 28.55 -1.78
C LYS A 154 6.30 27.98 -2.67
N PHE A 155 5.42 27.12 -2.14
CA PHE A 155 4.06 26.89 -2.67
C PHE A 155 3.13 26.55 -1.50
N ALA A 156 2.73 27.59 -0.77
CA ALA A 156 1.64 27.55 0.19
C ALA A 156 1.04 28.97 0.30
N ARG A 157 0.06 29.25 -0.57
CA ARG A 157 -1.08 30.14 -0.35
C ARG A 157 -2.06 29.98 -1.50
#